data_AF-A0ABD2MNW9-F1
#
_entry.id   AF-A0ABD2MNW9-F1
#
_cell.length_a   1.000
_cell.length_b   1.000
_cell.length_c   1.000
_cell.angle_alpha   90.00
_cell.angle_beta   90.00
_cell.angle_gamma   90.00
#
_symmetry.space_group_name_H-M   'P 1'
#
loop_
_entity.id
_entity.type
_entity.pdbx_description
1 polymer ?
#
loop_
_entity_poly.entity_id
_entity_poly.type
_entity_poly.pdbx_seq_one_letter_code
_entity_poly.pdbx_strand_id
1 'polypeptide(L)'
;MEQHKRYESLVTQCRAVSGPADLAHLARSLPAPQGRGLIMKRPYVPPQPPPPAENVDGEFIETPNENIPPLRDELVIDRLSAVQLKPSHDALSKEAADLEIQIRQIKDSLDTLVRMQQRSVEASLFNKANELQEDISMKRFDLRVAHMHLCAINAQKELFSMKLEIEPVRGNVPSDRKLSIVSQGSMKTKWLKALKSLKTPPPESEKKNQMYHAVSTIISMR
;
A
#
# COMPACT_ATOMS: atom_id res chain seq x y z
N MET A 1 -21.64 62.11 -33.92
CA MET A 1 -20.91 62.11 -32.62
C MET A 1 -21.28 60.92 -31.73
N GLU A 2 -22.56 60.61 -31.55
CA GLU A 2 -22.98 59.50 -30.66
C GLU A 2 -22.51 58.11 -31.14
N GLN A 3 -22.54 57.86 -32.45
CA GLN A 3 -22.09 56.60 -33.04
C GLN A 3 -20.60 56.31 -32.78
N HIS A 4 -19.74 57.34 -32.88
CA HIS A 4 -18.31 57.21 -32.57
C HIS A 4 -18.08 56.82 -31.09
N LYS A 5 -18.80 57.47 -30.16
CA LYS A 5 -18.75 57.13 -28.73
C LYS A 5 -19.18 55.68 -28.46
N ARG A 6 -20.19 55.17 -29.18
CA ARG A 6 -20.63 53.76 -29.07
C ARG A 6 -19.55 52.80 -29.54
N TYR A 7 -18.89 53.07 -30.68
CA TYR A 7 -17.81 52.22 -31.18
C TYR A 7 -16.57 52.25 -30.27
N GLU A 8 -16.18 53.42 -29.75
CA GLU A 8 -15.10 53.54 -28.77
C GLU A 8 -15.39 52.72 -27.49
N SER A 9 -16.62 52.80 -26.97
CA SER A 9 -17.05 51.98 -25.83
C SER A 9 -16.97 50.49 -26.13
N LEU A 10 -17.41 50.06 -27.31
CA LEU A 10 -17.34 48.66 -27.73
C LEU A 10 -15.89 48.16 -27.84
N VAL A 11 -15.00 48.94 -28.47
CA VAL A 11 -13.57 48.61 -28.59
C VAL A 11 -12.93 48.50 -27.21
N THR A 12 -13.27 49.41 -26.30
CA THR A 12 -12.78 49.38 -24.90
C THR A 12 -13.23 48.10 -24.19
N GLN A 13 -14.49 47.71 -24.34
CA GLN A 13 -15.02 46.46 -23.77
C GLN A 13 -14.31 45.23 -24.35
N CYS A 14 -14.11 45.17 -25.68
CA CYS A 14 -13.39 44.07 -26.32
C CYS A 14 -11.94 43.95 -25.84
N ARG A 15 -11.25 45.07 -25.61
CA ARG A 15 -9.88 45.09 -25.08
C ARG A 15 -9.80 44.72 -23.60
N ALA A 16 -10.89 44.87 -22.86
CA ALA A 16 -10.97 44.51 -21.45
C ALA A 16 -11.17 43.00 -21.22
N VAL A 17 -11.45 42.21 -22.27
CA VAL A 17 -11.60 40.76 -22.19
C VAL A 17 -10.28 40.13 -21.75
N SER A 18 -10.31 39.32 -20.71
CA SER A 18 -9.14 38.66 -20.13
C SER A 18 -9.50 37.25 -19.69
N GLY A 19 -9.12 36.26 -20.49
CA GLY A 19 -9.37 34.85 -20.21
C GLY A 19 -8.93 34.41 -18.80
N PRO A 20 -7.74 34.80 -18.30
CA PRO A 20 -7.33 34.48 -16.92
C PRO A 20 -8.25 35.09 -15.85
N ALA A 21 -8.72 36.33 -16.04
CA ALA A 21 -9.63 36.98 -15.10
C ALA A 21 -11.01 36.31 -15.13
N ASP A 22 -11.51 35.96 -16.32
CA ASP A 22 -12.78 35.27 -16.52
C ASP A 22 -12.75 33.87 -15.88
N LEU A 23 -11.68 33.11 -16.08
CA LEU A 23 -11.47 31.81 -15.43
C LEU A 23 -11.37 31.92 -13.91
N ALA A 24 -10.72 32.96 -13.39
CA ALA A 24 -10.65 33.20 -11.96
C ALA A 24 -12.02 33.54 -11.36
N HIS A 25 -12.84 34.34 -12.06
CA HIS A 25 -14.23 34.59 -11.66
C HIS A 25 -15.06 33.31 -11.69
N LEU A 26 -14.95 32.53 -12.76
CA LEU A 26 -15.64 31.24 -12.87
C LEU A 26 -15.27 30.31 -11.71
N ALA A 27 -13.97 30.13 -11.44
CA ALA A 27 -13.49 29.28 -10.35
C ALA A 27 -14.04 29.71 -8.98
N ARG A 28 -14.20 31.01 -8.73
CA ARG A 28 -14.81 31.54 -7.50
C ARG A 28 -16.33 31.36 -7.45
N SER A 29 -16.99 31.32 -8.60
CA SER A 29 -18.44 31.13 -8.69
C SER A 29 -18.88 29.68 -8.53
N LEU A 30 -17.97 28.72 -8.77
CA LEU A 30 -18.24 27.31 -8.58
C LEU A 30 -18.31 26.99 -7.07
N PRO A 31 -19.29 26.17 -6.64
CA PRO A 31 -19.37 25.74 -5.25
C PRO A 31 -18.10 24.98 -4.87
N ALA A 32 -17.68 25.12 -3.60
CA ALA A 32 -16.57 24.33 -3.07
C ALA A 32 -16.85 22.84 -3.33
N PRO A 33 -15.89 22.07 -3.86
CA PRO A 33 -16.11 20.67 -4.23
C PRO A 33 -16.54 19.87 -3.01
N GLN A 34 -17.84 19.56 -2.96
CA GLN A 34 -18.45 18.67 -1.98
C GLN A 34 -17.98 17.24 -2.33
N GLY A 35 -17.06 16.66 -1.57
CA GLY A 35 -16.78 15.22 -1.68
C GLY A 35 -15.36 14.81 -2.09
N ARG A 36 -14.42 15.73 -2.32
CA ARG A 36 -13.00 15.35 -2.16
C ARG A 36 -12.68 15.35 -0.67
N GLY A 37 -13.08 14.27 0.00
CA GLY A 37 -12.66 14.02 1.37
C GLY A 37 -11.14 14.11 1.49
N LEU A 38 -10.65 14.34 2.71
CA LEU A 38 -9.21 14.31 3.00
C LEU A 38 -8.60 13.03 2.39
N ILE A 39 -7.39 13.15 1.82
CA ILE A 39 -6.66 12.00 1.30
C ILE A 39 -6.64 10.91 2.37
N MET A 40 -7.36 9.81 2.15
CA MET A 40 -7.36 8.67 3.06
C MET A 40 -5.99 8.02 2.98
N LYS A 41 -5.12 8.34 3.95
CA LYS A 41 -3.92 7.56 4.19
C LYS A 41 -4.34 6.21 4.75
N ARG A 42 -3.68 5.14 4.30
CA ARG A 42 -3.81 3.79 4.88
C ARG A 42 -2.59 3.55 5.76
N PRO A 43 -2.61 3.95 7.04
CA PRO A 43 -1.52 3.60 7.95
C PRO A 43 -1.48 2.09 8.11
N TYR A 44 -0.30 1.56 8.44
CA TYR A 44 -0.18 0.17 8.84
C TYR A 44 -0.99 -0.04 10.14
N VAL A 45 -1.71 -1.15 10.20
CA VAL A 45 -2.47 -1.58 11.37
C VAL A 45 -1.96 -2.97 11.75
N PRO A 46 -1.33 -3.13 12.93
CA PRO A 46 -0.89 -4.44 13.39
C PRO A 46 -2.05 -5.44 13.44
N PRO A 47 -1.80 -6.75 13.20
CA PRO A 47 -2.80 -7.80 13.41
C PRO A 47 -3.37 -7.71 14.83
N GLN A 48 -4.70 -7.68 14.96
CA GLN A 48 -5.34 -7.70 16.27
C GLN A 48 -5.22 -9.11 16.88
N PRO A 49 -4.99 -9.22 18.21
CA PRO A 49 -4.99 -10.51 18.88
C PRO A 49 -6.35 -11.20 18.70
N PRO A 50 -6.39 -12.55 18.69
CA PRO A 50 -7.65 -13.28 18.65
C PRO A 50 -8.53 -12.91 19.86
N PRO A 51 -9.86 -12.85 19.69
CA PRO A 51 -10.77 -12.60 20.81
C PRO A 51 -10.56 -13.68 21.90
N PRO A 52 -10.67 -13.32 23.19
CA PRO A 52 -10.50 -14.27 24.28
C PRO A 52 -11.52 -15.41 24.15
N ALA A 53 -11.07 -16.65 24.35
CA ALA A 53 -11.95 -17.80 24.36
C ALA A 53 -12.75 -17.80 25.67
N GLU A 54 -14.08 -17.90 25.58
CA GLU A 54 -14.94 -18.12 26.73
C GLU A 54 -14.73 -19.56 27.24
N ASN A 55 -14.33 -19.70 28.50
CA ASN A 55 -14.37 -20.99 29.18
C ASN A 55 -15.79 -21.26 29.70
N VAL A 56 -16.10 -22.54 29.88
CA VAL A 56 -17.40 -23.05 30.35
C VAL A 56 -17.81 -22.50 31.73
N ASP A 57 -16.88 -21.94 32.50
CA ASP A 57 -17.10 -21.37 33.84
C ASP A 57 -17.14 -19.82 33.89
N GLY A 58 -17.15 -19.13 32.74
CA GLY A 58 -17.32 -17.67 32.69
C GLY A 58 -16.08 -16.83 33.04
N GLU A 59 -14.93 -17.46 33.31
CA GLU A 59 -13.64 -16.76 33.42
C GLU A 59 -12.96 -16.63 32.05
N PHE A 60 -12.71 -15.39 31.64
CA PHE A 60 -11.88 -15.07 30.48
C PHE A 60 -10.44 -15.48 30.76
N ILE A 61 -9.90 -16.48 30.06
CA ILE A 61 -8.45 -16.68 30.05
C ILE A 61 -7.87 -15.61 29.13
N GLU A 62 -7.34 -14.54 29.71
CA GLU A 62 -6.33 -13.74 29.01
C GLU A 62 -5.13 -14.67 28.76
N THR A 63 -4.95 -15.14 27.54
CA THR A 63 -3.63 -15.57 27.08
C THR A 63 -2.96 -14.36 26.45
N PRO A 64 -2.30 -13.46 27.21
CA PRO A 64 -1.41 -12.50 26.58
C PRO A 64 -0.29 -13.33 25.98
N ASN A 65 -0.27 -13.42 24.66
CA ASN A 65 0.83 -14.07 23.95
C ASN A 65 2.02 -13.09 24.02
N GLU A 66 2.63 -12.96 25.21
CA GLU A 66 3.76 -12.03 25.51
C GLU A 66 4.97 -12.23 24.60
N ASN A 67 5.00 -13.34 23.84
CA ASN A 67 6.05 -13.67 22.90
C ASN A 67 5.90 -13.05 21.50
N ILE A 68 4.84 -12.31 21.20
CA ILE A 68 4.71 -11.63 19.90
C ILE A 68 5.37 -10.25 20.00
N PRO A 69 6.49 -10.00 19.28
CA PRO A 69 7.12 -8.68 19.26
C PRO A 69 6.13 -7.62 18.73
N PRO A 70 6.16 -6.39 19.26
CA PRO A 70 5.28 -5.33 18.76
C PRO A 70 5.61 -5.06 17.29
N LEU A 71 4.68 -5.41 16.39
CA LEU A 71 4.81 -5.13 14.96
C LEU A 71 4.61 -3.63 14.70
N ARG A 72 5.50 -3.05 13.90
CA ARG A 72 5.52 -1.63 13.52
C ARG A 72 5.59 -1.49 12.00
N ASP A 73 5.58 -0.26 11.49
CA ASP A 73 5.74 0.12 10.09
C ASP A 73 7.17 -0.17 9.58
N GLU A 74 7.61 -1.42 9.69
CA GLU A 74 8.95 -1.84 9.31
C GLU A 74 8.96 -3.22 8.65
N LEU A 75 9.96 -3.44 7.79
CA LEU A 75 10.18 -4.74 7.18
C LEU A 75 10.74 -5.72 8.23
N VAL A 76 9.99 -6.78 8.54
CA VAL A 76 10.46 -7.88 9.38
C VAL A 76 11.06 -8.97 8.49
N ILE A 77 12.31 -9.34 8.73
CA ILE A 77 13.05 -10.29 7.92
C ILE A 77 13.36 -11.52 8.76
N ASP A 78 12.90 -12.68 8.32
CA ASP A 78 13.29 -13.96 8.89
C ASP A 78 14.43 -14.61 8.08
N ARG A 79 14.94 -15.74 8.58
CA ARG A 79 16.09 -16.42 7.98
C ARG A 79 15.83 -16.88 6.53
N LEU A 80 14.58 -17.18 6.17
CA LEU A 80 14.23 -17.62 4.81
C LEU A 80 14.08 -16.41 3.87
N SER A 81 13.53 -15.31 4.38
CA SER A 81 13.28 -14.07 3.65
C SER A 81 14.53 -13.24 3.44
N ALA A 82 15.55 -13.38 4.29
CA ALA A 82 16.84 -12.69 4.15
C ALA A 82 17.51 -12.95 2.78
N VAL A 83 17.33 -14.15 2.21
CA VAL A 83 17.86 -14.51 0.89
C VAL A 83 17.25 -13.65 -0.23
N GLN A 84 16.02 -13.16 -0.05
CA GLN A 84 15.31 -12.36 -1.04
C GLN A 84 15.54 -10.85 -0.89
N LEU A 85 16.18 -10.41 0.20
CA LEU A 85 16.36 -8.99 0.49
C LEU A 85 17.17 -8.28 -0.60
N LYS A 86 18.37 -8.79 -0.90
CA LYS A 86 19.27 -8.20 -1.90
C LYS A 86 18.69 -8.29 -3.33
N PRO A 87 18.17 -9.46 -3.80
CA PRO A 87 17.53 -9.53 -5.12
C PRO A 87 16.35 -8.57 -5.28
N SER A 88 15.50 -8.44 -4.26
CA SER A 88 14.35 -7.52 -4.31
C SER A 88 14.80 -6.06 -4.36
N HIS A 89 15.79 -5.67 -3.56
CA HIS A 89 16.37 -4.32 -3.61
C HIS A 89 16.97 -4.00 -4.99
N ASP A 90 17.68 -4.95 -5.60
CA ASP A 90 18.30 -4.76 -6.91
C ASP A 90 17.26 -4.67 -8.03
N ALA A 91 16.18 -5.47 -7.95
CA ALA A 91 15.05 -5.37 -8.86
C ALA A 91 14.36 -3.99 -8.78
N LEU A 92 14.07 -3.52 -7.55
CA LEU A 92 13.50 -2.19 -7.32
C LEU A 92 14.43 -1.06 -7.81
N SER A 93 15.75 -1.23 -7.63
CA SER A 93 16.74 -0.26 -8.11
C SER A 93 16.76 -0.17 -9.63
N LYS A 94 16.65 -1.32 -10.31
CA LYS A 94 16.54 -1.36 -11.77
C LYS A 94 15.24 -0.71 -12.26
N GLU A 95 14.10 -1.08 -11.67
CA GLU A 95 12.80 -0.52 -12.04
C GLU A 95 12.75 1.00 -11.84
N ALA A 96 13.34 1.52 -10.76
CA ALA A 96 13.47 2.95 -10.54
C ALA A 96 14.28 3.64 -11.65
N ALA A 97 15.42 3.06 -12.06
CA ALA A 97 16.24 3.59 -13.14
C ALA A 97 15.49 3.58 -14.49
N ASP A 98 14.76 2.49 -14.79
CA ASP A 98 13.95 2.37 -16.00
C ASP A 98 12.83 3.44 -16.02
N LEU A 99 12.17 3.68 -14.88
CA LEU A 99 11.16 4.75 -14.74
C LEU A 99 11.76 6.14 -14.90
N GLU A 100 12.97 6.41 -14.41
CA GLU A 100 13.65 7.69 -14.60
C GLU A 100 13.95 7.97 -16.08
N ILE A 101 14.36 6.94 -16.82
CA ILE A 101 14.56 7.02 -18.28
C ILE A 101 13.22 7.31 -18.96
N GLN A 102 12.16 6.59 -18.60
CA GLN A 102 10.82 6.80 -19.18
C GLN A 102 10.31 8.22 -18.89
N ILE A 103 10.46 8.72 -17.66
CA ILE A 103 10.09 10.09 -17.27
C ILE A 103 10.82 11.12 -18.14
N ARG A 104 12.11 10.91 -18.41
CA ARG A 104 12.90 11.80 -19.26
C ARG A 104 12.36 11.82 -20.69
N GLN A 105 12.12 10.64 -21.28
CA GLN A 105 11.54 10.52 -22.62
C GLN A 105 10.16 11.17 -22.73
N ILE A 106 9.30 11.00 -21.73
CA ILE A 106 7.97 11.63 -21.69
C ILE A 106 8.11 13.16 -21.61
N LYS A 107 9.03 13.68 -20.80
CA LYS A 107 9.30 15.13 -20.70
C LYS A 107 9.77 15.71 -22.03
N ASP A 108 10.70 15.05 -22.71
CA ASP A 108 11.23 15.50 -23.99
C ASP A 108 10.16 15.49 -25.10
N SER A 109 9.32 14.45 -25.10
CA SER A 109 8.15 14.36 -26.00
C SER A 109 7.13 15.46 -25.71
N LEU A 110 6.82 15.71 -24.43
CA LEU A 110 5.90 16.76 -23.99
C LEU A 110 6.40 18.15 -24.41
N ASP A 111 7.69 18.45 -24.19
CA ASP A 111 8.29 19.72 -24.60
C ASP A 111 8.25 19.95 -26.12
N THR A 112 8.41 18.87 -26.89
CA THR A 112 8.26 18.91 -28.34
C THR A 112 6.83 19.26 -28.75
N LEU A 113 5.82 18.61 -28.15
CA LEU A 113 4.42 18.90 -28.42
C LEU A 113 4.04 20.34 -28.05
N VAL A 114 4.50 20.84 -26.90
CA VAL A 114 4.26 22.22 -26.47
C VAL A 114 4.84 23.22 -27.47
N ARG A 115 6.07 23.00 -27.96
CA ARG A 115 6.66 23.85 -29.00
C ARG A 115 5.90 23.79 -30.33
N MET A 116 5.41 22.61 -30.72
CA MET A 116 4.58 22.46 -31.93
C MET A 116 3.24 23.18 -31.80
N GLN A 117 2.62 23.11 -30.62
CA GLN A 117 1.36 23.79 -30.34
C GLN A 117 1.55 25.30 -30.40
N GLN A 118 2.61 25.83 -29.78
CA GLN A 118 2.92 27.25 -29.81
C GLN A 118 3.05 27.78 -31.25
N ARG A 119 3.80 27.08 -32.12
CA ARG A 119 3.92 27.44 -33.54
C ARG A 119 2.57 27.39 -34.27
N SER A 120 1.71 26.45 -33.91
CA SER A 120 0.38 26.32 -34.52
C SER A 120 -0.52 27.50 -34.13
N VAL A 121 -0.45 27.97 -32.88
CA VAL A 121 -1.15 29.18 -32.41
C VAL A 121 -0.62 30.42 -33.12
N GLU A 122 0.70 30.58 -33.22
CA GLU A 122 1.34 31.71 -33.92
C GLU A 122 0.97 31.75 -35.42
N ALA A 123 0.80 30.58 -36.04
CA ALA A 123 0.34 30.45 -37.42
C ALA A 123 -1.20 30.53 -37.58
N SER A 124 -1.95 30.80 -36.51
CA SER A 124 -3.42 30.82 -36.49
C SER A 124 -4.09 29.49 -36.91
N LEU A 125 -3.37 28.36 -36.77
CA LEU A 125 -3.84 27.01 -37.07
C LEU A 125 -4.54 26.40 -35.84
N PHE A 126 -5.67 26.96 -35.44
CA PHE A 126 -6.33 26.61 -34.17
C PHE A 126 -6.81 25.16 -34.10
N ASN A 127 -7.27 24.56 -35.20
CA ASN A 127 -7.64 23.14 -35.21
C ASN A 127 -6.44 22.24 -34.85
N LYS A 128 -5.26 22.54 -35.42
CA LYS A 128 -4.03 21.81 -35.11
C LYS A 128 -3.58 22.04 -33.67
N ALA A 129 -3.70 23.28 -33.18
CA ALA A 129 -3.37 23.61 -31.79
C ALA A 129 -4.26 22.87 -30.79
N ASN A 130 -5.53 22.65 -31.13
CA ASN A 130 -6.48 21.88 -30.32
C ASN A 130 -6.17 20.38 -30.32
N GLU A 131 -5.89 19.77 -31.48
CA GLU A 131 -5.42 18.37 -31.54
C GLU A 131 -4.19 18.15 -30.66
N LEU A 132 -3.19 19.03 -30.78
CA LEU A 132 -1.96 18.94 -29.98
C LEU A 132 -2.24 19.15 -28.48
N GLN A 133 -3.26 19.93 -28.10
CA GLN A 133 -3.64 20.13 -26.70
C GLN A 133 -4.11 18.83 -26.04
N GLU A 134 -4.84 17.99 -26.78
CA GLU A 134 -5.29 16.69 -26.29
C GLU A 134 -4.09 15.77 -26.04
N ASP A 135 -3.17 15.68 -27.01
CA ASP A 135 -1.93 14.90 -26.88
C ASP A 135 -1.07 15.38 -25.70
N ILE A 136 -0.92 16.70 -25.54
CA ILE A 136 -0.21 17.32 -24.42
C ILE A 136 -0.86 16.93 -23.09
N SER A 137 -2.19 16.92 -23.02
CA SER A 137 -2.93 16.56 -21.80
C SER A 137 -2.71 15.11 -21.43
N MET A 138 -2.73 14.21 -22.41
CA MET A 138 -2.39 12.79 -22.22
C MET A 138 -0.94 12.61 -21.76
N LYS A 139 0.03 13.29 -22.39
CA LYS A 139 1.44 13.21 -21.96
C LYS A 139 1.68 13.74 -20.55
N ARG A 140 0.97 14.80 -20.13
CA ARG A 140 1.03 15.29 -18.75
C ARG A 140 0.46 14.28 -17.76
N PHE A 141 -0.60 13.57 -18.13
CA PHE A 141 -1.15 12.49 -17.33
C PHE A 141 -0.17 11.33 -17.19
N ASP A 142 0.38 10.82 -18.30
CA ASP A 142 1.39 9.74 -18.31
C ASP A 142 2.60 10.11 -17.44
N LEU A 143 3.10 11.35 -17.60
CA LEU A 143 4.19 11.86 -16.79
C LEU A 143 3.87 11.86 -15.29
N ARG A 144 2.63 12.20 -14.93
CA ARG A 144 2.19 12.21 -13.53
C ARG A 144 2.10 10.80 -12.97
N VAL A 145 1.57 9.84 -13.74
CA VAL A 145 1.52 8.42 -13.38
C VAL A 145 2.92 7.85 -13.17
N ALA A 146 3.84 8.10 -14.11
CA ALA A 146 5.22 7.63 -14.01
C ALA A 146 5.93 8.18 -12.75
N HIS A 147 5.74 9.46 -12.41
CA HIS A 147 6.27 10.00 -11.14
C HIS A 147 5.64 9.34 -9.90
N MET A 148 4.32 9.08 -9.91
CA MET A 148 3.66 8.40 -8.78
C MET A 148 4.24 6.99 -8.58
N HIS A 149 4.49 6.26 -9.68
CA HIS A 149 5.12 4.94 -9.63
C HIS A 149 6.56 5.03 -9.11
N LEU A 150 7.37 5.97 -9.62
CA LEU A 150 8.75 6.17 -9.16
C LEU A 150 8.80 6.49 -7.66
N CYS A 151 7.90 7.34 -7.16
CA CYS A 151 7.80 7.63 -5.72
C CYS A 151 7.47 6.37 -4.91
N ALA A 152 6.54 5.52 -5.39
CA ALA A 152 6.19 4.27 -4.73
C ALA A 152 7.37 3.29 -4.69
N ILE A 153 8.07 3.11 -5.81
CA ILE A 153 9.25 2.24 -5.90
C ILE A 153 10.39 2.75 -5.01
N ASN A 154 10.64 4.06 -5.00
CA ASN A 154 11.67 4.63 -4.13
C ASN A 154 11.36 4.45 -2.64
N ALA A 155 10.09 4.60 -2.23
CA ALA A 155 9.68 4.32 -0.85
C ALA A 155 9.89 2.84 -0.47
N GLN A 156 9.59 1.91 -1.38
CA GLN A 156 9.88 0.49 -1.16
C GLN A 156 11.39 0.24 -1.08
N LYS A 157 12.17 0.79 -2.01
CA LYS A 157 13.62 0.65 -2.04
C LYS A 157 14.26 1.11 -0.73
N GLU A 158 13.84 2.26 -0.20
CA GLU A 158 14.31 2.81 1.07
C GLU A 158 14.10 1.83 2.25
N LEU A 159 12.93 1.19 2.32
CA LEU A 159 12.65 0.16 3.34
C LEU A 159 13.60 -1.04 3.25
N PHE A 160 13.95 -1.47 2.04
CA PHE A 160 14.90 -2.57 1.82
C PHE A 160 16.35 -2.14 2.10
N SER A 161 16.74 -0.92 1.72
CA SER A 161 18.07 -0.37 1.99
C SER A 161 18.37 -0.27 3.48
N MET A 162 17.41 0.25 4.28
CA MET A 162 17.55 0.32 5.74
C MET A 162 17.87 -1.04 6.37
N LYS A 163 17.30 -2.14 5.84
CA LYS A 163 17.54 -3.48 6.38
C LYS A 163 18.86 -4.08 5.91
N LEU A 164 19.29 -3.77 4.68
CA LEU A 164 20.61 -4.14 4.18
C LEU A 164 21.74 -3.48 4.96
N GLU A 165 21.54 -2.26 5.50
CA GLU A 165 22.53 -1.58 6.35
C GLU A 165 22.58 -2.13 7.78
N ILE A 166 21.48 -2.67 8.30
CA ILE A 166 21.39 -3.24 9.66
C ILE A 166 21.96 -4.67 9.74
N GLU A 167 21.80 -5.48 8.67
CA GLU A 167 22.37 -6.84 8.58
C GLU A 167 23.88 -6.91 8.86
N PRO A 168 24.77 -6.10 8.24
CA PRO A 168 26.21 -6.15 8.51
C PRO A 168 26.57 -5.72 9.94
N VAL A 169 25.72 -4.94 10.61
CA VAL A 169 25.91 -4.57 12.02
C VAL A 169 25.52 -5.72 12.95
N ARG A 170 24.46 -6.49 12.62
CA ARG A 170 24.07 -7.68 13.39
C ARG A 170 24.96 -8.90 13.13
N GLY A 171 25.65 -8.95 12.00
CA GLY A 171 26.66 -9.98 11.70
C GLY A 171 27.89 -9.93 12.61
N ASN A 172 28.13 -8.82 13.31
CA ASN A 172 29.29 -8.62 14.18
C ASN A 172 28.95 -8.37 15.67
N VAL A 173 27.69 -8.49 16.08
CA VAL A 173 27.33 -8.50 17.51
C VAL A 173 27.06 -9.95 17.91
N PRO A 174 27.89 -10.56 18.78
CA PRO A 174 27.53 -11.82 19.43
C PRO A 174 26.24 -11.54 20.20
N SER A 175 25.11 -12.01 19.69
CA SER A 175 23.85 -11.92 20.41
C SER A 175 23.94 -12.91 21.58
N ASP A 176 24.47 -12.42 22.70
CA ASP A 176 24.28 -13.01 24.02
C ASP A 176 22.80 -12.94 24.36
N ARG A 177 22.08 -13.96 23.88
CA ARG A 177 20.97 -14.60 24.56
C ARG A 177 20.86 -15.99 23.96
N LYS A 178 21.61 -16.92 24.56
CA LYS A 178 21.36 -18.36 24.48
C LYS A 178 19.90 -18.63 24.85
N LEU A 179 19.02 -18.58 23.85
CA LEU A 179 17.71 -19.23 23.90
C LEU A 179 17.98 -20.72 23.74
N SER A 180 18.11 -21.40 24.88
CA SER A 180 17.97 -22.84 25.08
C SER A 180 18.34 -23.72 23.88
N ILE A 181 19.62 -24.09 23.79
CA ILE A 181 20.04 -25.34 23.15
C ILE A 181 19.56 -26.49 24.06
N VAL A 182 18.25 -26.76 24.08
CA VAL A 182 17.67 -28.01 24.63
C VAL A 182 16.45 -28.36 23.78
N SER A 183 16.73 -28.96 22.62
CA SER A 183 15.99 -30.11 22.05
C SER A 183 16.41 -30.28 20.60
N GLN A 184 17.50 -31.02 20.38
CA GLN A 184 17.81 -31.64 19.08
C GLN A 184 16.78 -32.74 18.76
N GLY A 185 15.52 -32.34 18.60
CA GLY A 185 14.48 -33.16 18.00
C GLY A 185 14.05 -32.50 16.71
N SER A 186 14.36 -33.14 15.58
CA SER A 186 13.88 -32.72 14.25
C SER A 186 12.40 -32.35 14.31
N MET A 187 11.98 -31.30 13.58
CA MET A 187 10.58 -30.86 13.52
C MET A 187 9.66 -32.03 13.12
N LYS A 188 10.16 -32.95 12.28
CA LYS A 188 9.52 -34.21 11.93
C LYS A 188 9.22 -35.09 13.17
N THR A 189 10.13 -35.14 14.13
CA THR A 189 9.96 -35.88 15.40
C THR A 189 8.91 -35.25 16.30
N LYS A 190 8.79 -33.91 16.30
CA LYS A 190 7.75 -33.19 17.05
C LYS A 190 6.36 -33.45 16.46
N TRP A 191 6.21 -33.36 15.14
CA TRP A 191 4.97 -33.71 14.43
C TRP A 191 4.59 -35.19 14.60
N LEU A 192 5.57 -36.10 14.52
CA LEU A 192 5.34 -37.53 14.76
C LEU A 192 4.92 -37.84 16.20
N LYS A 193 5.46 -37.11 17.20
CA LYS A 193 5.02 -37.25 18.60
C LYS A 193 3.60 -36.72 18.81
N ALA A 194 3.25 -35.58 18.20
CA ALA A 194 1.90 -35.05 18.26
C ALA A 194 0.87 -36.04 17.67
N LEU A 195 1.17 -36.62 16.49
CA LEU A 195 0.32 -37.64 15.85
C LEU A 195 0.23 -38.94 16.66
N LYS A 196 1.31 -39.35 17.31
CA LYS A 196 1.30 -40.52 18.20
C LYS A 196 0.57 -40.27 19.51
N SER A 197 0.56 -39.04 20.02
CA SER A 197 -0.21 -38.69 21.23
C SER A 197 -1.73 -38.63 20.99
N LEU A 198 -2.15 -38.41 19.74
CA LEU A 198 -3.55 -38.50 19.31
C LEU A 198 -4.05 -39.94 19.16
N LYS A 199 -3.17 -40.95 19.25
CA LYS A 199 -3.60 -42.34 19.39
C LYS A 199 -4.01 -42.59 20.84
N THR A 200 -5.31 -42.60 21.06
CA THR A 200 -5.93 -43.12 22.28
C THR A 200 -5.37 -44.53 22.58
N PRO A 201 -5.04 -44.86 23.85
CA PRO A 201 -4.73 -46.24 24.22
C PRO A 201 -5.91 -47.16 23.85
N PRO A 202 -5.67 -48.45 23.55
CA PRO A 202 -6.77 -49.41 23.36
C PRO A 202 -7.63 -49.43 24.64
N PRO A 203 -8.94 -49.69 24.53
CA PRO A 203 -9.80 -49.80 25.70
C PRO A 203 -9.29 -50.92 26.61
N GLU A 204 -8.93 -50.58 27.85
CA GLU A 204 -8.65 -51.57 28.89
C GLU A 204 -9.90 -52.45 29.10
N SER A 205 -9.70 -53.75 28.93
CA SER A 205 -10.70 -54.76 29.26
C SER A 205 -10.96 -54.79 30.76
N GLU A 206 -12.17 -54.35 31.12
CA GLU A 206 -12.98 -54.58 32.33
C GLU A 206 -12.40 -55.38 33.50
N LYS A 207 -12.53 -54.79 34.71
CA LYS A 207 -13.24 -55.29 35.92
C LYS A 207 -12.76 -54.44 37.13
N LYS A 208 -13.57 -53.89 38.03
CA LYS A 208 -14.91 -54.21 38.55
C LYS A 208 -15.38 -53.02 39.40
N ASN A 209 -16.70 -52.85 39.49
CA ASN A 209 -17.44 -52.14 40.55
C ASN A 209 -17.26 -50.61 40.59
N GLN A 210 -18.28 -49.78 40.76
CA GLN A 210 -19.66 -49.99 41.18
C GLN A 210 -20.37 -48.68 40.76
N MET A 211 -21.47 -48.79 40.02
CA MET A 211 -22.81 -48.44 40.53
C MET A 211 -23.29 -47.03 40.16
N TYR A 212 -24.44 -47.03 39.46
CA TYR A 212 -25.55 -46.07 39.61
C TYR A 212 -25.31 -44.64 39.06
N HIS A 213 -26.13 -44.02 38.20
CA HIS A 213 -27.49 -44.20 37.67
C HIS A 213 -27.52 -43.53 36.26
N ALA A 214 -28.13 -44.10 35.20
CA ALA A 214 -29.50 -43.80 34.72
C ALA A 214 -29.86 -42.29 34.79
N VAL A 215 -30.32 -41.55 33.77
CA VAL A 215 -30.85 -41.82 32.41
C VAL A 215 -30.72 -40.51 31.61
N SER A 216 -30.33 -40.61 30.33
CA SER A 216 -30.45 -39.55 29.34
C SER A 216 -31.88 -39.50 28.79
N THR A 217 -32.55 -38.35 28.85
CA THR A 217 -33.76 -38.10 28.05
C THR A 217 -33.32 -37.46 26.74
N ILE A 218 -33.38 -38.23 25.67
CA ILE A 218 -33.32 -37.76 24.28
C ILE A 218 -34.74 -37.33 23.89
N ILE A 219 -34.89 -36.08 23.46
CA ILE A 219 -35.97 -35.69 22.54
C ILE A 219 -35.30 -35.19 21.27
N SER A 220 -35.39 -36.00 20.21
CA SER A 220 -35.12 -35.58 18.84
C SER A 220 -36.37 -34.94 18.25
N MET A 221 -36.16 -33.87 17.48
CA MET A 221 -37.16 -33.14 16.72
C MET A 221 -37.97 -34.04 15.77
N ARG A 222 -39.28 -33.82 15.76
CA ARG A 222 -40.10 -33.60 14.56
C ARG A 222 -41.28 -32.71 14.91
#